data_AF-A0A1X1MI36-F1
#
_entry.id   AF-A0A1X1MI36-F1
#
_cell.length_a   1.000
_cell.length_b   1.000
_cell.length_c   1.000
_cell.angle_alpha   90.00
_cell.angle_beta   90.00
_cell.angle_gamma   90.00
#
_symmetry.space_group_name_H-M   'P 1'
#
loop_
_entity.id
_entity.type
_entity.pdbx_description
1 polymer ?
#
loop_
_entity_poly.entity_id
_entity_poly.type
_entity_poly.pdbx_seq_one_letter_code
_entity_poly.pdbx_strand_id
1 'polypeptide(L)'
;MTSRRTMRVALDGTRDYDVPYSPVRWNGFAVPGFTLDQARQIAADLATEHATLAAAGLPTDEQDTVTVNDDDTISIHSGTHHETTILEPSPDGLYYLGAYEWAWQIID
;
A
#
# COMPACT_ATOMS: atom_id res chain seq x y z
N MET A 1 -23.16 -3.10 17.95
CA MET A 1 -21.98 -2.81 17.11
C MET A 1 -22.49 -2.48 15.73
N THR A 2 -22.48 -1.21 15.34
CA THR A 2 -22.72 -0.82 13.94
C THR A 2 -21.60 -1.39 13.10
N SER A 3 -21.91 -2.22 12.09
CA SER A 3 -20.91 -2.69 11.14
C SER A 3 -20.19 -1.48 10.56
N ARG A 4 -18.87 -1.36 10.75
CA ARG A 4 -18.08 -0.34 10.07
C ARG A 4 -18.21 -0.59 8.58
N ARG A 5 -18.67 0.42 7.84
CA ARG A 5 -18.74 0.39 6.37
C ARG A 5 -17.33 0.12 5.83
N THR A 6 -17.21 -0.81 4.89
CA THR A 6 -15.96 -1.12 4.19
C THR A 6 -16.00 -0.64 2.74
N MET A 7 -14.85 -0.60 2.10
CA MET A 7 -14.67 -0.48 0.65
C MET A 7 -13.57 -1.44 0.20
N ARG A 8 -13.56 -1.80 -1.08
CA ARG A 8 -12.53 -2.65 -1.68
C ARG A 8 -11.60 -1.82 -2.54
N VAL A 9 -10.30 -2.03 -2.41
CA VAL A 9 -9.29 -1.30 -3.17
C VAL A 9 -8.24 -2.22 -3.77
N ALA A 10 -7.66 -1.82 -4.90
CA ALA A 10 -6.54 -2.49 -5.54
C ALA A 10 -5.52 -1.45 -6.04
N LEU A 11 -4.24 -1.82 -6.06
CA LEU A 11 -3.18 -1.06 -6.70
C LEU A 11 -2.88 -1.69 -8.05
N ASP A 12 -2.99 -0.95 -9.15
CA ASP A 12 -2.60 -1.38 -10.50
C ASP A 12 -3.14 -2.76 -10.96
N GLY A 13 -4.34 -3.13 -10.50
CA GLY A 13 -4.96 -4.40 -10.85
C GLY A 13 -4.31 -5.63 -10.18
N THR A 14 -3.55 -5.40 -9.11
CA THR A 14 -3.02 -6.46 -8.23
C THR A 14 -4.13 -7.06 -7.35
N ARG A 15 -3.82 -7.41 -6.10
CA ARG A 15 -4.79 -7.97 -5.16
C ARG A 15 -5.80 -6.91 -4.68
N ASP A 16 -7.03 -7.37 -4.48
CA ASP A 16 -8.06 -6.61 -3.79
C ASP A 16 -7.93 -6.69 -2.25
N TYR A 17 -8.11 -5.53 -1.59
CA TYR A 17 -8.10 -5.39 -0.13
C TYR A 17 -9.42 -4.81 0.37
N ASP A 18 -10.10 -5.53 1.27
CA ASP A 18 -11.24 -4.99 2.01
C ASP A 18 -10.74 -4.11 3.16
N VAL A 19 -10.99 -2.80 3.08
CA VAL A 19 -10.51 -1.79 4.04
C VAL A 19 -11.67 -0.99 4.65
N PRO A 20 -11.49 -0.33 5.81
CA PRO A 20 -12.47 0.62 6.32
C PRO A 20 -12.80 1.68 5.26
N TYR A 21 -14.09 2.01 5.12
CA TYR A 21 -14.51 3.04 4.18
C TYR A 21 -13.87 4.38 4.53
N SER A 22 -13.18 4.96 3.56
CA SER A 22 -12.64 6.31 3.62
C SER A 22 -13.21 7.14 2.47
N PRO A 23 -13.76 8.34 2.73
CA PRO A 23 -14.16 9.26 1.67
C PRO A 23 -12.97 10.07 1.10
N VAL A 24 -11.77 9.96 1.69
CA VAL A 24 -10.60 10.75 1.29
C VAL A 24 -10.12 10.30 -0.09
N ARG A 25 -9.79 11.27 -0.95
CA ARG A 25 -9.31 11.05 -2.30
C ARG A 25 -8.10 11.92 -2.61
N TRP A 26 -7.23 11.42 -3.47
CA TRP A 26 -6.12 12.15 -4.06
C TRP A 26 -6.12 11.93 -5.57
N ASN A 27 -6.26 13.00 -6.36
CA ASN A 27 -6.38 12.92 -7.83
C ASN A 27 -7.46 11.93 -8.33
N GLY A 28 -8.52 11.72 -7.53
CA GLY A 28 -9.59 10.78 -7.84
C GLY A 28 -9.37 9.35 -7.32
N PHE A 29 -8.14 9.00 -6.91
CA PHE A 29 -7.80 7.71 -6.30
C PHE A 29 -8.14 7.69 -4.81
N ALA A 30 -8.34 6.49 -4.26
CA ALA A 30 -8.61 6.28 -2.86
C ALA A 30 -7.36 6.56 -2.01
N VAL A 31 -7.59 7.00 -0.76
CA VAL A 31 -6.54 7.04 0.28
C VAL A 31 -6.94 6.06 1.38
N PRO A 32 -6.71 4.74 1.18
CA PRO A 32 -7.10 3.69 2.12
C PRO A 32 -6.14 3.60 3.31
N GLY A 33 -6.68 3.25 4.48
CA GLY A 33 -5.89 2.85 5.64
C GLY A 33 -5.91 1.32 5.79
N PHE A 34 -4.73 0.74 5.99
CA PHE A 34 -4.53 -0.71 6.06
C PHE A 34 -4.15 -1.16 7.47
N THR A 35 -4.54 -2.37 7.85
CA THR A 35 -4.01 -3.00 9.06
C THR A 35 -2.55 -3.43 8.84
N LEU A 36 -1.83 -3.71 9.92
CA LEU A 36 -0.46 -4.24 9.84
C LEU A 36 -0.38 -5.54 9.02
N ASP A 37 -1.35 -6.44 9.17
CA ASP A 37 -1.40 -7.68 8.39
C ASP A 37 -1.63 -7.43 6.90
N GLN A 38 -2.48 -6.46 6.55
CA GLN A 38 -2.64 -6.03 5.17
C GLN A 38 -1.37 -5.38 4.63
N ALA A 39 -0.65 -4.61 5.44
CA ALA A 39 0.63 -4.04 5.03
C ALA A 39 1.68 -5.11 4.76
N ARG A 40 1.74 -6.19 5.55
CA ARG A 40 2.58 -7.35 5.28
C ARG A 40 2.22 -8.04 3.96
N GLN A 41 0.92 -8.16 3.66
CA GLN A 41 0.45 -8.71 2.39
C GLN A 41 0.86 -7.82 1.21
N ILE A 42 0.67 -6.50 1.33
CA ILE A 42 1.08 -5.53 0.30
C ILE A 42 2.59 -5.60 0.06
N ALA A 43 3.40 -5.65 1.12
CA ALA A 43 4.84 -5.81 1.00
C ALA A 43 5.24 -7.09 0.23
N ALA A 44 4.57 -8.21 0.51
CA ALA A 44 4.82 -9.47 -0.18
C ALA A 44 4.36 -9.44 -1.65
N ASP A 45 3.22 -8.82 -1.94
CA ASP A 45 2.68 -8.69 -3.30
C ASP A 45 3.61 -7.80 -4.15
N LEU A 46 4.05 -6.64 -3.63
CA LEU A 46 5.00 -5.75 -4.31
C LEU A 46 6.37 -6.41 -4.52
N ALA A 47 6.88 -7.16 -3.53
CA ALA A 47 8.12 -7.92 -3.69
C ALA A 47 8.01 -8.99 -4.79
N THR A 48 6.84 -9.63 -4.92
CA THR A 48 6.56 -10.62 -5.98
C THR A 48 6.51 -9.95 -7.35
N GLU A 49 5.87 -8.80 -7.46
CA GLU A 49 5.83 -8.01 -8.69
C GLU A 49 7.24 -7.56 -9.11
N HIS A 50 8.01 -7.01 -8.18
CA HIS A 50 9.39 -6.61 -8.42
C HIS A 50 10.24 -7.79 -8.93
N ALA A 51 10.12 -8.96 -8.30
CA ALA A 51 10.83 -10.17 -8.74
C ALA A 51 10.38 -10.61 -10.15
N THR A 52 9.09 -10.47 -10.48
CA THR A 52 8.54 -10.78 -11.80
C THR A 52 9.09 -9.85 -12.87
N LEU A 53 9.13 -8.55 -12.61
CA LEU A 53 9.71 -7.54 -13.52
C LEU A 53 11.21 -7.81 -13.74
N ALA A 54 11.96 -8.06 -12.66
CA ALA A 54 13.38 -8.37 -12.74
C ALA A 54 13.66 -9.64 -13.54
N ALA A 55 12.87 -10.70 -13.35
CA ALA A 55 12.98 -11.94 -14.13
C ALA A 55 12.66 -11.74 -15.62
N ALA A 56 11.80 -10.77 -15.95
CA ALA A 56 11.51 -10.36 -17.32
C ALA A 56 12.57 -9.41 -17.91
N GLY A 57 13.59 -9.01 -17.14
CA GLY A 57 14.60 -8.04 -17.57
C GLY A 57 14.07 -6.61 -17.72
N LEU A 58 12.95 -6.29 -17.08
CA LEU A 58 12.38 -4.95 -17.05
C LEU A 58 13.03 -4.11 -15.95
N PRO A 59 13.11 -2.77 -16.11
CA PRO A 59 13.61 -1.88 -15.07
C PRO A 59 12.78 -2.00 -13.79
N THR A 60 13.46 -1.96 -12.64
CA THR A 60 12.83 -2.06 -11.31
C THR A 60 13.34 -1.00 -10.32
N ASP A 61 14.25 -0.13 -10.76
CA ASP A 61 14.90 0.90 -9.95
C ASP A 61 13.96 2.02 -9.53
N GLU A 62 12.95 2.32 -10.34
CA GLU A 62 11.96 3.36 -10.03
C GLU A 62 10.79 2.84 -9.16
N GLN A 63 10.70 1.52 -8.93
CA GLN A 63 9.60 0.91 -8.20
C GLN A 63 9.71 1.14 -6.70
N ASP A 64 8.61 1.58 -6.10
CA ASP A 64 8.52 1.73 -4.66
C ASP A 64 8.44 0.35 -3.97
N THR A 65 8.98 0.26 -2.75
CA THR A 65 8.97 -0.96 -1.96
C THR A 65 8.45 -0.69 -0.56
N VAL A 66 7.77 -1.67 0.02
CA VAL A 66 7.32 -1.65 1.41
C VAL A 66 8.15 -2.66 2.20
N THR A 67 8.70 -2.21 3.32
CA THR A 67 9.36 -3.08 4.30
C THR A 67 8.57 -3.06 5.60
N VAL A 68 8.27 -4.24 6.14
CA VAL A 68 7.73 -4.41 7.50
C VAL A 68 8.82 -5.09 8.32
N ASN A 69 9.35 -4.39 9.31
CA ASN A 69 10.44 -4.87 10.16
C ASN A 69 9.92 -5.80 11.28
N ASP A 70 10.84 -6.49 11.96
CA ASP A 70 10.52 -7.40 13.08
C ASP A 70 9.87 -6.71 14.29
N ASP A 71 10.07 -5.41 14.43
CA ASP A 71 9.46 -4.56 15.47
C ASP A 71 8.14 -3.92 15.02
N ASP A 72 7.57 -4.39 13.91
CA ASP A 72 6.35 -3.89 13.27
C ASP A 72 6.44 -2.46 12.72
N THR A 73 7.65 -1.87 12.67
CA THR A 73 7.88 -0.61 11.97
C THR A 73 7.73 -0.82 10.46
N ILE A 74 6.89 0.00 9.83
CA ILE A 74 6.68 -0.01 8.38
C ILE A 74 7.45 1.14 7.74
N SER A 75 8.17 0.87 6.66
CA SER A 75 8.77 1.89 5.82
C SER A 75 8.41 1.70 4.35
N ILE A 76 8.32 2.82 3.63
CA ILE A 76 8.23 2.87 2.17
C ILE A 76 9.52 3.48 1.66
N HIS A 77 10.21 2.77 0.77
CA HIS A 77 11.31 3.32 0.00
C HIS A 77 10.80 3.69 -1.39
N SER A 78 10.95 4.97 -1.76
CA SER A 78 10.64 5.42 -3.11
C SER A 78 11.78 5.09 -4.06
N GLY A 79 11.51 4.30 -5.09
CA GLY A 79 12.51 3.99 -6.12
C GLY A 79 12.88 5.24 -6.92
N THR A 80 11.86 6.04 -7.28
CA THR A 80 12.03 7.27 -8.08
C THR A 80 12.77 8.37 -7.33
N HIS A 81 12.48 8.56 -6.04
CA HIS A 81 13.08 9.65 -5.25
C HIS A 81 14.29 9.22 -4.41
N HIS A 82 14.54 7.91 -4.28
CA HIS A 82 15.57 7.33 -3.42
C HIS A 82 15.47 7.77 -1.95
N GLU A 83 14.24 7.98 -1.47
CA GLU A 83 13.95 8.38 -0.10
C GLU A 83 13.18 7.29 0.64
N THR A 84 13.39 7.18 1.94
CA THR A 84 12.67 6.23 2.79
C THR A 84 11.85 6.96 3.84
N THR A 85 10.55 6.70 3.85
CA THR A 85 9.61 7.24 4.83
C THR A 85 9.20 6.14 5.80
N ILE A 86 9.26 6.42 7.10
CA ILE A 86 8.70 5.55 8.14
C ILE A 86 7.24 5.94 8.35
N LEU A 87 6.36 4.94 8.38
CA LEU A 87 4.93 5.13 8.56
C LEU A 87 4.53 4.87 10.01
N GLU A 88 3.96 5.89 10.62
CA GLU A 88 3.28 5.77 11.91
C GLU A 88 1.82 5.33 11.68
N PRO A 89 1.28 4.44 12.54
CA PRO A 89 -0.14 4.13 12.49
C PRO A 89 -0.96 5.36 12.90
N SER A 90 -2.12 5.51 12.27
CA SER A 90 -3.15 6.45 12.72
C SER A 90 -3.68 6.07 14.12
N PRO A 91 -4.45 6.95 14.79
CA PRO A 91 -5.07 6.63 16.08
C PRO A 91 -5.97 5.39 16.07
N ASP A 92 -6.47 4.98 14.90
CA ASP A 92 -7.26 3.77 14.71
C ASP A 92 -6.42 2.52 14.41
N GLY A 93 -5.08 2.63 14.42
CA GLY A 93 -4.14 1.55 14.13
C GLY A 93 -3.97 1.24 12.64
N LEU A 94 -4.35 2.17 11.75
CA LEU A 94 -4.27 2.00 10.29
C LEU A 94 -3.07 2.74 9.70
N TYR A 95 -2.41 2.11 8.74
CA TYR A 95 -1.26 2.63 7.97
C TYR A 95 -1.71 3.07 6.58
N TYR A 96 -1.31 4.28 6.16
CA TYR A 96 -1.65 4.83 4.85
C TYR A 96 -0.51 4.61 3.85
N LEU A 97 -0.46 3.41 3.26
CA LEU A 97 0.58 3.02 2.32
C LEU A 97 0.42 3.75 0.98
N GLY A 98 1.45 4.50 0.56
CA GLY A 98 1.42 5.26 -0.70
C GLY A 98 0.37 6.37 -0.75
N ALA A 99 -0.13 6.83 0.39
CA ALA A 99 -1.31 7.67 0.56
C ALA A 99 -1.62 8.65 -0.60
N TYR A 100 -0.77 9.68 -0.76
CA TYR A 100 -0.93 10.75 -1.75
C TYR A 100 0.08 10.60 -2.89
N GLU A 101 0.54 9.38 -3.14
CA GLU A 101 1.63 9.07 -4.07
C GLU A 101 1.24 7.92 -5.02
N TRP A 102 0.41 6.98 -4.56
CA TRP A 102 -0.01 5.81 -5.31
C TRP A 102 -1.49 5.88 -5.72
N ALA A 103 -1.81 5.19 -6.80
CA ALA A 103 -3.10 5.24 -7.46
C ALA A 103 -4.05 4.10 -7.00
N TRP A 104 -4.39 4.05 -5.71
CA TRP A 104 -5.33 3.04 -5.20
C TRP A 104 -6.73 3.21 -5.84
N GLN A 105 -7.18 2.19 -6.57
CA GLN A 105 -8.48 2.17 -7.23
C GLN A 105 -9.54 1.56 -6.32
N ILE A 106 -10.76 2.07 -6.37
CA ILE A 106 -11.92 1.43 -5.71
C ILE A 106 -12.50 0.40 -6.67
N ILE A 107 -12.69 -0.81 -6.19
CA ILE A 107 -13.27 -1.92 -6.95
C ILE A 107 -14.67 -2.21 -6.42
N ASP A 108 -15.61 -2.48 -7.34
CA ASP A 108 -17.00 -2.86 -7.05
C ASP A 108 -17.21 -4.38 -6.98
#